data_AF-A0A2N0SLP4-F1
#
_entry.id   AF-A0A2N0SLP4-F1
#
_cell.length_a   1.000
_cell.length_b   1.000
_cell.length_c   1.000
_cell.angle_alpha   90.00
_cell.angle_beta   90.00
_cell.angle_gamma   90.00
#
_symmetry.space_group_name_H-M   'P 1'
#
loop_
_entity.id
_entity.type
_entity.pdbx_description
1 polymer ?
#
loop_
_entity_poly.entity_id
_entity_poly.type
_entity_poly.pdbx_seq_one_letter_code
_entity_poly.pdbx_strand_id
1 'polypeptide(L)'
;MARSRSRSFITTEKPTTYDEDQFALPNLNSNWVYYKGAWLVHIILIICVKILLSSVPGVSSETSWTLTNLSYMLGSFVMFHWVKGVPFDFNSGAYDGLTLWEQIDNGAQFTPAKKYLTALPIGLYVSKLNILILLSLNLNLLIFFLFRFLLSTHYTHYDAITFLVNFTFLAVVIIAKLPQLHKVRLFGINRLEVE
;
A
#
# COMPACT_ATOMS: atom_id res chain seq x y z
N MET A 1 20.50 -4.08 38.07
CA MET A 1 20.28 -5.36 37.36
C MET A 1 19.76 -5.01 35.96
N ALA A 2 20.61 -5.11 34.92
CA ALA A 2 20.19 -4.74 33.56
C ALA A 2 19.38 -5.89 32.94
N ARG A 3 18.08 -5.70 32.73
CA ARG A 3 17.21 -6.68 32.08
C ARG A 3 17.58 -6.75 30.60
N SER A 4 18.17 -7.88 30.17
CA SER A 4 18.39 -8.18 28.75
C SER A 4 17.04 -8.13 28.02
N ARG A 5 16.79 -7.07 27.24
CA ARG A 5 15.57 -6.97 26.42
C ARG A 5 15.72 -7.98 25.28
N SER A 6 14.93 -9.06 25.30
CA SER A 6 14.85 -10.01 24.18
C SER A 6 14.56 -9.23 22.89
N ARG A 7 15.50 -9.24 21.94
CA ARG A 7 15.36 -8.60 20.64
C ARG A 7 14.47 -9.46 19.75
N SER A 8 13.15 -9.37 19.95
CA SER A 8 12.22 -10.01 19.02
C SER A 8 12.18 -9.23 17.70
N PHE A 9 12.33 -9.97 16.59
CA PHE A 9 12.14 -9.45 15.24
C PHE A 9 10.67 -9.16 14.91
N ILE A 10 9.73 -9.74 15.66
CA ILE A 10 8.30 -9.50 15.50
C ILE A 10 7.76 -9.01 16.84
N THR A 11 7.03 -7.91 16.83
CA THR A 11 6.38 -7.40 18.04
C THR A 11 4.98 -6.97 17.70
N THR A 12 4.04 -7.38 18.55
CA THR A 12 2.67 -6.90 18.51
C THR A 12 2.58 -5.72 19.46
N GLU A 13 2.04 -4.59 19.00
CA GLU A 13 1.68 -3.49 19.90
C GLU A 13 0.69 -4.00 20.94
N LYS A 14 0.97 -3.72 22.21
CA LYS A 14 0.07 -4.11 23.30
C LYS A 14 -1.18 -3.23 23.26
N PRO A 15 -2.36 -3.75 23.65
CA PRO A 15 -3.51 -2.90 23.94
C PRO A 15 -3.08 -1.86 24.97
N THR A 16 -3.16 -0.58 24.60
CA THR A 16 -2.90 0.53 25.52
C THR A 16 -4.20 0.95 26.18
N THR A 17 -4.13 1.61 27.33
CA THR A 17 -5.29 2.24 27.98
C THR A 17 -6.06 3.17 27.04
N TYR A 18 -5.39 3.71 26.02
CA TYR A 18 -5.96 4.56 24.99
C TYR A 18 -6.85 3.87 23.94
N ASP A 19 -6.98 2.53 23.95
CA ASP A 19 -7.90 1.87 23.01
C ASP A 19 -9.35 2.29 23.28
N GLU A 20 -9.72 2.61 24.53
CA GLU A 20 -11.03 3.19 24.87
C GLU A 20 -11.18 4.62 24.32
N ASP A 21 -10.10 5.42 24.37
CA ASP A 21 -10.08 6.80 23.88
C ASP A 21 -10.24 6.89 22.35
N GLN A 22 -9.83 5.86 21.60
CA GLN A 22 -10.06 5.77 20.14
C GLN A 22 -11.56 5.73 19.80
N PHE A 23 -12.40 5.23 20.70
CA PHE A 23 -13.87 5.19 20.51
C PHE A 23 -14.58 6.42 21.07
N ALA A 24 -13.89 7.27 21.85
CA ALA A 24 -14.49 8.45 22.46
C ALA A 24 -14.78 9.56 21.45
N LEU A 25 -13.95 9.71 20.41
CA LEU A 25 -14.06 10.77 19.41
C LEU A 25 -13.82 10.26 17.97
N PRO A 26 -14.47 10.85 16.95
CA PRO A 26 -14.20 10.52 15.56
C PRO A 26 -12.75 10.78 15.15
N ASN A 27 -12.12 9.84 14.44
CA ASN A 27 -10.77 10.02 13.91
C ASN A 27 -10.74 10.86 12.63
N LEU A 28 -10.58 12.18 12.77
CA LEU A 28 -10.48 13.10 11.64
C LEU A 28 -9.31 12.78 10.70
N ASN A 29 -8.23 12.16 11.20
CA ASN A 29 -7.04 11.82 10.40
C ASN A 29 -7.31 10.73 9.37
N SER A 30 -8.30 9.85 9.62
CA SER A 30 -8.71 8.82 8.66
C SER A 30 -10.04 9.10 7.96
N ASN A 31 -10.87 10.02 8.47
CA ASN A 31 -12.22 10.28 7.94
C ASN A 31 -12.26 10.72 6.47
N TRP A 32 -11.16 11.25 5.94
CA TRP A 32 -11.10 11.68 4.55
C TRP A 32 -11.39 10.53 3.56
N VAL A 33 -11.18 9.26 3.96
CA VAL A 33 -11.46 8.08 3.12
C VAL A 33 -12.94 7.89 2.80
N TYR A 34 -13.85 8.56 3.51
CA TYR A 34 -15.28 8.48 3.24
C TYR A 34 -15.74 9.39 2.09
N TYR A 35 -14.91 10.35 1.68
CA TYR A 35 -15.24 11.23 0.57
C TYR A 35 -14.82 10.63 -0.77
N LYS A 36 -15.77 10.55 -1.72
CA LYS A 36 -15.49 10.08 -3.09
C LYS A 36 -14.37 10.88 -3.79
N GLY A 37 -14.24 12.17 -3.45
CA GLY A 37 -13.15 13.01 -3.95
C GLY A 37 -11.77 12.47 -3.56
N ALA A 38 -11.62 11.92 -2.35
CA ALA A 38 -10.36 11.32 -1.92
C ALA A 38 -9.99 10.09 -2.75
N TRP A 39 -10.98 9.31 -3.19
CA TRP A 39 -10.74 8.15 -4.04
C TRP A 39 -10.25 8.63 -5.41
N LEU A 40 -10.92 9.64 -5.98
CA LEU A 40 -10.51 10.24 -7.25
C LEU A 40 -9.08 10.82 -7.21
N VAL A 41 -8.65 11.38 -6.07
CA VAL A 41 -7.29 11.91 -5.90
C VAL A 41 -6.23 10.85 -6.19
N HIS A 42 -6.43 9.58 -5.83
CA HIS A 42 -5.45 8.54 -6.16
C HIS A 42 -5.31 8.35 -7.68
N ILE A 43 -6.43 8.36 -8.41
CA ILE A 43 -6.42 8.23 -9.87
C ILE A 43 -5.72 9.44 -10.51
N ILE A 44 -6.03 10.65 -10.02
CA ILE A 44 -5.39 11.88 -10.47
C ILE A 44 -3.89 11.85 -10.21
N LEU A 45 -3.45 11.46 -9.00
CA LEU A 45 -2.04 11.36 -8.64
C LEU A 45 -1.30 10.37 -9.55
N ILE A 46 -1.88 9.21 -9.85
CA ILE A 46 -1.30 8.23 -10.78
C ILE A 46 -1.14 8.84 -12.17
N ILE A 47 -2.17 9.51 -12.69
CA ILE A 47 -2.13 10.15 -14.01
C ILE A 47 -1.08 11.28 -14.03
N CYS A 48 -1.05 12.14 -13.01
CA CYS A 48 -0.07 13.22 -12.89
C CYS A 48 1.35 12.67 -12.87
N VAL A 49 1.65 11.68 -12.03
CA VAL A 49 2.97 11.02 -11.98
C VAL A 49 3.31 10.40 -13.34
N LYS A 50 2.35 9.74 -14.00
CA LYS A 50 2.57 9.17 -15.33
C LYS A 50 2.92 10.23 -16.36
N ILE A 51 2.19 11.35 -16.41
CA ILE A 51 2.45 12.44 -17.34
C ILE A 51 3.85 13.00 -17.09
N LEU A 52 4.17 13.34 -15.82
CA LEU A 52 5.48 13.88 -15.44
C LEU A 52 6.63 12.96 -15.88
N LEU A 53 6.53 11.67 -15.60
CA LEU A 53 7.58 10.70 -15.97
C LEU A 53 7.67 10.44 -17.48
N SER A 54 6.58 10.65 -18.23
CA SER A 54 6.59 10.53 -19.69
C SER A 54 7.19 11.76 -20.38
N SER A 55 7.14 12.91 -19.71
CA SER A 55 7.74 14.15 -20.22
C SER A 55 9.26 14.21 -20.06
N VAL A 56 9.87 13.25 -19.36
CA VAL A 56 11.33 13.21 -19.16
C VAL A 56 12.02 12.72 -20.44
N PRO A 57 12.90 13.52 -21.07
CA PRO A 57 13.62 13.08 -22.26
C PRO A 57 14.50 11.86 -21.98
N GLY A 58 14.49 10.87 -22.89
CA GLY A 58 15.27 9.64 -22.77
C GLY A 58 14.63 8.54 -21.92
N VAL A 59 13.49 8.80 -21.27
CA VAL A 59 12.72 7.77 -20.55
C VAL A 59 11.77 7.07 -21.53
N SER A 60 11.90 5.75 -21.67
CA SER A 60 10.99 4.97 -22.51
C SER A 60 9.58 4.91 -21.90
N SER A 61 8.58 4.59 -22.72
CA SER A 61 7.19 4.43 -22.24
C SER A 61 7.09 3.35 -21.17
N GLU A 62 7.78 2.22 -21.36
CA GLU A 62 7.83 1.08 -20.44
C GLU A 62 8.49 1.46 -19.11
N THR A 63 9.56 2.25 -19.18
CA THR A 63 10.26 2.77 -18.01
C THR A 63 9.38 3.74 -17.24
N SER A 64 8.68 4.65 -17.93
CA SER A 64 7.77 5.60 -17.28
C SER A 64 6.60 4.91 -16.55
N TRP A 65 6.03 3.85 -17.13
CA TRP A 65 5.01 3.03 -16.46
C TRP A 65 5.55 2.28 -15.26
N THR A 66 6.76 1.71 -15.38
CA THR A 66 7.47 1.06 -14.26
C THR A 66 7.68 2.03 -13.11
N LEU A 67 8.21 3.22 -13.39
CA LEU A 67 8.45 4.25 -12.39
C LEU A 67 7.14 4.77 -11.79
N THR A 68 6.07 4.89 -12.58
CA THR A 68 4.74 5.25 -12.06
C THR A 68 4.23 4.23 -11.04
N ASN A 69 4.32 2.94 -11.38
CA ASN A 69 3.92 1.85 -10.48
C ASN A 69 4.72 1.87 -9.18
N LEU A 70 6.05 1.96 -9.28
CA LEU A 70 6.94 1.99 -8.13
C LEU A 70 6.71 3.23 -7.27
N SER A 71 6.52 4.41 -7.87
CA SER A 71 6.26 5.65 -7.15
C SER A 71 4.95 5.59 -6.38
N TYR A 72 3.88 5.09 -7.01
CA TYR A 72 2.59 4.94 -6.34
C TYR A 72 2.65 3.91 -5.20
N MET A 73 3.27 2.75 -5.44
CA MET A 73 3.42 1.72 -4.40
C MET A 73 4.26 2.22 -3.23
N LEU A 74 5.38 2.89 -3.49
CA LEU A 74 6.23 3.48 -2.46
C LEU A 74 5.48 4.57 -1.67
N GLY A 75 4.87 5.53 -2.38
CA GLY A 75 4.11 6.61 -1.75
C GLY A 75 2.96 6.09 -0.89
N SER A 76 2.19 5.12 -1.41
CA SER A 76 1.11 4.48 -0.65
C SER A 76 1.63 3.68 0.55
N PHE A 77 2.77 2.98 0.42
CA PHE A 77 3.38 2.28 1.54
C PHE A 77 3.79 3.25 2.65
N VAL A 78 4.47 4.34 2.28
CA VAL A 78 4.88 5.37 3.23
C VAL A 78 3.66 5.96 3.94
N MET A 79 2.67 6.43 3.18
CA MET A 79 1.48 7.08 3.72
C MET A 79 0.67 6.17 4.66
N PHE A 80 0.44 4.91 4.28
CA PHE A 80 -0.48 4.04 5.00
C PHE A 80 0.19 3.12 6.03
N HIS A 81 1.45 2.75 5.84
CA HIS A 81 2.13 1.73 6.64
C HIS A 81 3.42 2.21 7.32
N TRP A 82 3.95 3.38 6.95
CA TRP A 82 5.13 3.93 7.61
C TRP A 82 4.80 5.09 8.55
N VAL A 83 3.96 6.04 8.09
CA VAL A 83 3.53 7.18 8.90
C VAL A 83 2.57 6.72 9.99
N LYS A 84 2.88 7.09 11.23
CA LYS A 84 2.09 6.82 12.45
C LYS A 84 1.60 8.10 13.10
N GLY A 85 0.61 7.95 13.98
CA GLY A 85 0.07 9.06 14.75
C GLY A 85 -0.86 9.94 13.93
N VAL A 86 -1.12 11.12 14.47
CA VAL A 86 -1.92 12.16 13.82
C VAL A 86 -1.09 13.46 13.76
N PRO A 87 -1.36 14.36 12.79
CA PRO A 87 -0.60 15.59 12.66
C PRO A 87 -0.81 16.59 13.81
N PHE A 88 -1.89 16.46 14.60
CA PHE A 88 -2.21 17.37 15.71
C PHE A 88 -2.69 16.60 16.94
N ASP A 89 -2.18 16.95 18.11
CA ASP A 89 -2.39 16.24 19.38
C ASP A 89 -3.71 16.66 20.07
N PHE A 90 -4.83 16.14 19.55
CA PHE A 90 -6.16 16.35 20.14
C PHE A 90 -6.78 15.07 20.73
N ASN A 91 -6.02 13.98 20.79
CA ASN A 91 -6.51 12.64 21.13
C ASN A 91 -5.71 11.97 22.26
N SER A 92 -4.94 12.74 23.03
CA SER A 92 -4.17 12.25 24.18
C SER A 92 -3.22 11.08 23.83
N GLY A 93 -2.70 11.07 22.60
CA GLY A 93 -1.81 10.01 22.11
C GLY A 93 -2.49 8.71 21.67
N ALA A 94 -3.83 8.68 21.56
CA ALA A 94 -4.60 7.46 21.27
C ALA A 94 -4.23 6.75 19.96
N TYR A 95 -3.56 7.45 19.04
CA TYR A 95 -3.16 6.93 17.73
C TYR A 95 -1.65 6.92 17.48
N ASP A 96 -0.81 7.30 18.45
CA ASP A 96 0.66 7.42 18.27
C ASP A 96 1.32 6.10 17.86
N GLY A 97 0.72 5.00 18.31
CA GLY A 97 1.16 3.64 18.00
C GLY A 97 0.70 3.17 16.63
N LEU A 98 -0.26 3.84 15.98
CA LEU A 98 -1.00 3.31 14.84
C LEU A 98 -0.62 3.99 13.53
N THR A 99 -0.42 3.19 12.49
CA THR A 99 -0.29 3.70 11.12
C THR A 99 -1.64 4.19 10.60
N LEU A 100 -1.63 5.05 9.57
CA LEU A 100 -2.88 5.51 8.98
C LEU A 100 -3.77 4.34 8.46
N TRP A 101 -3.18 3.24 7.98
CA TRP A 101 -3.93 2.03 7.62
C TRP A 101 -4.66 1.38 8.80
N GLU A 102 -4.01 1.35 9.96
CA GLU A 102 -4.57 0.78 11.18
C GLU A 102 -5.66 1.69 11.76
N GLN A 103 -5.53 3.00 11.56
CA GLN A 103 -6.51 4.00 11.96
C GLN A 103 -7.82 3.94 11.15
N ILE A 104 -7.76 3.64 9.85
CA ILE A 104 -8.95 3.59 8.99
C ILE A 104 -9.97 2.57 9.52
N ASP A 105 -11.21 3.03 9.63
CA ASP A 105 -12.37 2.27 10.11
C ASP A 105 -12.13 1.57 11.45
N ASN A 106 -11.39 2.23 12.37
CA ASN A 106 -11.04 1.69 13.69
C ASN A 106 -10.38 0.30 13.60
N GLY A 107 -9.53 0.09 12.59
CA GLY A 107 -8.85 -1.18 12.37
C GLY A 107 -9.70 -2.26 11.69
N ALA A 108 -10.99 -2.02 11.42
CA ALA A 108 -11.85 -2.98 10.73
C ALA A 108 -11.27 -3.36 9.36
N GLN A 109 -11.29 -4.65 9.03
CA GLN A 109 -10.71 -5.17 7.80
C GLN A 109 -11.78 -5.30 6.71
N PHE A 110 -11.35 -5.32 5.45
CA PHE A 110 -12.23 -5.53 4.29
C PHE A 110 -13.38 -4.53 4.13
N THR A 111 -13.24 -3.33 4.70
CA THR A 111 -14.16 -2.21 4.50
C THR A 111 -14.11 -1.70 3.06
N PRO A 112 -15.11 -0.94 2.58
CA PRO A 112 -15.09 -0.37 1.23
C PRO A 112 -13.82 0.45 0.94
N ALA A 113 -13.40 1.29 1.88
CA ALA A 113 -12.18 2.09 1.76
C ALA A 113 -10.92 1.22 1.66
N LYS A 114 -10.74 0.24 2.56
CA LYS A 114 -9.59 -0.66 2.51
C LYS A 114 -9.57 -1.53 1.25
N LYS A 115 -10.73 -2.00 0.79
CA LYS A 115 -10.85 -2.73 -0.48
C LYS A 115 -10.40 -1.86 -1.66
N TYR A 116 -10.88 -0.62 -1.72
CA TYR A 116 -10.49 0.32 -2.76
C TYR A 116 -8.98 0.62 -2.75
N LEU A 117 -8.43 0.99 -1.59
CA LEU A 117 -7.00 1.29 -1.42
C LEU A 117 -6.09 0.09 -1.67
N THR A 118 -6.59 -1.13 -1.48
CA THR A 118 -5.89 -2.38 -1.85
C THR A 118 -5.98 -2.66 -3.35
N ALA A 119 -7.12 -2.36 -3.97
CA ALA A 119 -7.35 -2.61 -5.39
C ALA A 119 -6.50 -1.69 -6.29
N LEU A 120 -6.19 -0.46 -5.87
CA LEU A 120 -5.40 0.49 -6.68
C LEU A 120 -4.01 -0.01 -7.09
N PRO A 121 -3.10 -0.43 -6.18
CA PRO A 121 -1.79 -0.94 -6.59
C PRO A 121 -1.90 -2.22 -7.44
N ILE A 122 -2.91 -3.07 -7.20
CA ILE A 122 -3.18 -4.27 -8.02
C ILE A 122 -3.61 -3.85 -9.43
N GLY A 123 -4.59 -2.94 -9.53
CA GLY A 123 -5.11 -2.44 -10.80
C GLY A 123 -4.05 -1.73 -11.62
N LEU A 124 -3.19 -0.94 -10.97
CA LEU A 124 -2.06 -0.25 -11.60
C LEU A 124 -0.96 -1.21 -12.08
N TYR A 125 -0.65 -2.25 -11.29
CA TYR A 125 0.24 -3.32 -11.72
C TYR A 125 -0.31 -4.08 -12.93
N VAL A 126 -1.61 -4.39 -12.91
CA VAL A 126 -2.30 -5.09 -14.01
C VAL A 126 -2.51 -4.20 -15.23
N SER A 127 -2.70 -2.88 -15.09
CA SER A 127 -2.84 -1.97 -16.24
C SER A 127 -1.57 -1.91 -17.08
N LYS A 128 -0.40 -2.00 -16.42
CA LYS A 128 0.89 -2.20 -17.10
C LYS A 128 0.93 -3.53 -17.86
N LEU A 129 0.35 -4.59 -17.30
CA LEU A 129 0.25 -5.90 -17.95
C LEU A 129 -0.75 -5.90 -19.14
N ASN A 130 -1.75 -5.00 -19.11
CA ASN A 130 -2.91 -5.04 -20.01
C ASN A 130 -2.78 -4.24 -21.33
N ILE A 131 -1.85 -3.29 -21.48
CA ILE A 131 -1.69 -2.59 -22.78
C ILE A 131 -1.36 -3.55 -23.93
N LEU A 132 -0.73 -4.68 -23.64
CA LEU A 132 -0.45 -5.72 -24.64
C LEU A 132 -1.53 -6.80 -24.77
N ILE A 133 -2.41 -6.93 -23.76
CA ILE A 133 -3.45 -7.97 -23.67
C ILE A 133 -4.80 -7.48 -24.22
N LEU A 134 -5.07 -6.16 -24.15
CA LEU A 134 -6.31 -5.55 -24.64
C LEU A 134 -6.51 -5.67 -26.17
N LEU A 135 -5.45 -5.91 -26.95
CA LEU A 135 -5.55 -6.18 -28.39
C LEU A 135 -5.96 -7.62 -28.73
N SER A 136 -6.13 -8.51 -27.76
CA SER A 136 -6.29 -9.96 -28.03
C SER A 136 -7.42 -10.63 -27.20
N LEU A 137 -8.44 -9.90 -26.78
CA LEU A 137 -9.49 -10.44 -25.91
C LEU A 137 -10.33 -11.56 -26.56
N ASN A 138 -10.39 -12.71 -25.87
CA ASN A 138 -11.57 -13.59 -25.80
C ASN A 138 -11.62 -14.30 -24.43
N LEU A 139 -12.84 -14.48 -23.89
CA LEU A 139 -13.14 -14.85 -22.50
C LEU A 139 -12.74 -16.30 -22.17
N ASN A 140 -11.90 -16.47 -21.14
CA ASN A 140 -11.88 -17.61 -20.18
C ASN A 140 -10.85 -17.27 -19.08
N LEU A 141 -11.30 -16.46 -18.12
CA LEU A 141 -10.49 -15.66 -17.20
C LEU A 141 -10.13 -16.41 -15.91
N LEU A 142 -8.90 -16.95 -15.83
CA LEU A 142 -7.99 -16.85 -14.67
C LEU A 142 -6.71 -17.66 -14.95
N ILE A 143 -6.87 -18.90 -15.43
CA ILE A 143 -5.76 -19.78 -15.84
C ILE A 143 -5.08 -19.26 -17.10
N PHE A 144 -5.86 -18.73 -18.05
CA PHE A 144 -5.32 -18.06 -19.23
C PHE A 144 -4.60 -16.76 -18.88
N PHE A 145 -4.96 -16.10 -17.77
CA PHE A 145 -4.26 -14.91 -17.28
C PHE A 145 -2.87 -15.26 -16.74
N LEU A 146 -2.74 -16.34 -15.95
CA LEU A 146 -1.44 -16.83 -15.48
C LEU A 146 -0.58 -17.38 -16.63
N PHE A 147 -1.19 -18.14 -17.55
CA PHE A 147 -0.47 -18.67 -18.70
C PHE A 147 -0.06 -17.57 -19.69
N ARG A 148 -0.92 -16.57 -19.94
CA ARG A 148 -0.56 -15.39 -20.74
C ARG A 148 0.40 -14.45 -20.05
N PHE A 149 0.42 -14.41 -18.72
CA PHE A 149 1.42 -13.68 -17.97
C PHE A 149 2.81 -14.28 -18.20
N LEU A 150 2.93 -15.61 -18.09
CA LEU A 150 4.16 -16.33 -18.40
C LEU A 150 4.54 -16.23 -19.89
N LEU A 151 3.56 -16.30 -20.79
CA LEU A 151 3.78 -16.10 -22.23
C LEU A 151 4.12 -14.64 -22.56
N SER A 152 3.57 -13.65 -21.85
CA SER A 152 3.91 -12.23 -22.02
C SER A 152 5.35 -11.99 -21.62
N THR A 153 5.81 -12.54 -20.49
CA THR A 153 7.24 -12.51 -20.13
C THR A 153 8.14 -13.25 -21.13
N HIS A 154 7.58 -14.15 -21.93
CA HIS A 154 8.34 -14.92 -22.94
C HIS A 154 8.32 -14.28 -24.34
N TYR A 155 7.20 -13.67 -24.77
CA TYR A 155 6.98 -13.16 -26.13
C TYR A 155 7.15 -11.66 -26.26
N THR A 156 6.88 -10.90 -25.21
CA THR A 156 7.45 -9.56 -25.12
C THR A 156 8.78 -9.69 -24.46
N HIS A 157 9.80 -9.02 -24.99
CA HIS A 157 11.09 -8.79 -24.34
C HIS A 157 10.94 -7.97 -23.05
N TYR A 158 10.03 -8.38 -22.16
CA TYR A 158 9.84 -7.80 -20.86
C TYR A 158 11.08 -8.16 -20.06
N ASP A 159 11.83 -7.14 -19.69
CA ASP A 159 12.96 -7.30 -18.79
C ASP A 159 12.47 -7.97 -17.50
N ALA A 160 12.91 -9.22 -17.29
CA ALA A 160 12.53 -10.04 -16.14
C ALA A 160 12.83 -9.31 -14.82
N ILE A 161 13.85 -8.44 -14.82
CA ILE A 161 14.20 -7.60 -13.68
C ILE A 161 13.08 -6.59 -13.39
N THR A 162 12.65 -5.82 -14.39
CA THR A 162 11.54 -4.87 -14.28
C THR A 162 10.26 -5.55 -13.77
N PHE A 163 9.96 -6.76 -14.25
CA PHE A 163 8.85 -7.57 -13.77
C PHE A 163 9.01 -7.91 -12.28
N LEU A 164 10.13 -8.53 -11.91
CA LEU A 164 10.42 -8.98 -10.55
C LEU A 164 10.39 -7.83 -9.54
N VAL A 165 10.92 -6.67 -9.93
CA VAL A 165 10.92 -5.45 -9.12
C VAL A 165 9.49 -4.97 -8.86
N ASN A 166 8.64 -4.88 -9.88
CA ASN A 166 7.24 -4.48 -9.70
C ASN A 166 6.47 -5.49 -8.84
N PHE A 167 6.66 -6.78 -9.08
CA PHE A 167 6.02 -7.85 -8.31
C PHE A 167 6.44 -7.81 -6.84
N THR A 168 7.73 -7.60 -6.56
CA THR A 168 8.26 -7.50 -5.20
C THR A 168 7.64 -6.32 -4.45
N PHE A 169 7.58 -5.14 -5.07
CA PHE A 169 6.94 -3.97 -4.46
C PHE A 169 5.45 -4.19 -4.21
N LEU A 170 4.74 -4.80 -5.17
CA LEU A 170 3.34 -5.14 -4.99
C LEU A 170 3.16 -6.12 -3.82
N ALA A 171 3.98 -7.16 -3.75
CA ALA A 171 3.94 -8.14 -2.66
C ALA A 171 4.14 -7.47 -1.30
N VAL A 172 5.13 -6.59 -1.16
CA VAL A 172 5.37 -5.82 0.08
C VAL A 172 4.15 -4.99 0.47
N VAL A 173 3.58 -4.24 -0.47
CA VAL A 173 2.38 -3.40 -0.21
C VAL A 173 1.17 -4.24 0.17
N ILE A 174 0.94 -5.38 -0.49
CA ILE A 174 -0.19 -6.26 -0.19
C ILE A 174 0.00 -6.97 1.14
N ILE A 175 1.20 -7.48 1.43
CA ILE A 175 1.53 -8.10 2.72
C ILE A 175 1.24 -7.12 3.86
N ALA A 176 1.65 -5.85 3.73
CA ALA A 176 1.40 -4.82 4.74
C ALA A 176 -0.10 -4.56 4.99
N LYS A 177 -0.97 -4.87 4.02
CA LYS A 177 -2.43 -4.70 4.11
C LYS A 177 -3.17 -5.91 4.68
N LEU A 178 -2.47 -7.03 4.89
CA LEU A 178 -3.06 -8.26 5.41
C LEU A 178 -3.51 -8.07 6.88
N PRO A 179 -4.68 -8.62 7.28
CA PRO A 179 -5.15 -8.59 8.67
C PRO A 179 -4.13 -9.12 9.67
N GLN A 180 -3.31 -10.09 9.26
CA GLN A 180 -2.27 -10.73 10.07
C GLN A 180 -1.15 -9.75 10.47
N LEU A 181 -0.96 -8.65 9.74
CA LEU A 181 0.02 -7.61 10.08
C LEU A 181 -0.60 -6.41 10.81
N HIS A 182 -1.86 -6.47 11.20
CA HIS A 182 -2.47 -5.42 12.00
C HIS A 182 -1.75 -5.30 13.36
N LYS A 183 -1.27 -4.09 13.69
CA LYS A 183 -0.51 -3.78 14.91
C LYS A 183 0.78 -4.60 15.07
N VAL A 184 1.26 -5.23 14.00
CA VAL A 184 2.53 -5.97 13.99
C VAL A 184 3.65 -5.06 13.50
N ARG A 185 4.77 -5.06 14.22
CA ARG A 185 6.00 -4.36 13.90
C ARG A 185 7.08 -5.36 13.58
N LEU A 186 7.67 -5.24 12.39
CA LEU A 186 8.76 -6.10 11.91
C LEU A 186 10.10 -5.40 12.16
N PHE A 187 11.09 -6.19 12.57
CA PHE A 187 12.47 -5.76 12.87
C PHE A 187 12.59 -4.67 13.94
N GLY A 188 11.53 -4.44 14.72
CA GLY A 188 11.48 -3.38 15.72
C GLY A 188 11.40 -1.96 15.15
N ILE A 189 11.20 -1.81 13.85
CA ILE A 189 10.95 -0.52 13.21
C ILE A 189 9.60 -0.01 13.70
N ASN A 190 9.53 1.29 14.02
CA ASN A 190 8.31 1.99 14.43
C ASN A 190 7.62 1.43 15.69
N ARG A 191 8.35 0.76 16.61
CA ARG A 191 7.82 0.44 17.95
C ARG A 191 7.75 1.70 18.80
N LEU A 192 6.68 1.86 19.57
CA LEU A 192 6.69 2.82 20.68
C LEU A 192 7.52 2.21 21.82
N GLU A 193 8.56 2.94 22.27
CA GLU A 193 9.16 2.63 23.56
C GLU A 193 8.19 3.16 24.61
N VAL A 194 7.37 2.26 25.16
CA VAL A 194 6.63 2.57 26.38
C VAL A 194 7.70 2.63 27.48
N GLU A 195 8.03 3.84 27.93
CA GLU A 195 8.87 4.08 29.11
C GLU A 195 8.24 3.45 30.36
#